data_AF-A0A1J3HE41-F1
#
_entry.id   AF-A0A1J3HE41-F1
#
_cell.length_a   1.000
_cell.length_b   1.000
_cell.length_c   1.000
_cell.angle_alpha   90.00
_cell.angle_beta   90.00
_cell.angle_gamma   90.00
#
_symmetry.space_group_name_H-M   'P 1'
#
loop_
_entity.id
_entity.type
_entity.pdbx_description
1 polymer ?
#
loop_
_entity_poly.entity_id
_entity_poly.type
_entity_poly.pdbx_seq_one_letter_code
_entity_poly.pdbx_strand_id
1 'polypeptide(L)'
;DGSQEVFDRCVLAVHAPDALRLLGEQVTHDETRVLGAFQYAYSDLYLHRDTDLMPRNTAAWSAWNFLTSSENKASLTYWLNIIQNL
;
A
#
# COMPACT_ATOMS: atom_id res chain seq x y z
N ASP A 1 11.88 22.11 -7.78
CA ASP A 1 12.94 23.15 -7.85
C ASP A 1 13.15 23.66 -9.27
N GLY A 2 12.65 22.97 -10.31
CA GLY A 2 12.69 23.44 -11.70
C GLY A 2 14.04 23.21 -12.38
N SER A 3 14.94 22.46 -11.73
CA SER A 3 16.21 22.03 -12.30
C SER A 3 15.98 21.00 -13.41
N GLN A 4 16.96 20.91 -14.31
CA GLN A 4 17.01 19.90 -15.36
C GLN A 4 18.37 19.24 -15.29
N GLU A 5 18.38 17.92 -15.31
CA GLU A 5 19.58 17.10 -15.23
C GLU A 5 19.55 16.06 -16.34
N VAL A 6 20.74 15.69 -16.82
CA VAL A 6 20.91 14.72 -17.90
C VAL A 6 21.59 13.48 -17.33
N PHE A 7 21.01 12.32 -17.63
CA PHE A 7 21.52 11.03 -17.21
C PHE A 7 21.65 10.11 -18.41
N ASP A 8 22.63 9.21 -18.39
CA ASP A 8 22.74 8.17 -19.41
C ASP A 8 21.56 7.20 -19.33
N ARG A 9 21.10 6.88 -18.12
CA ARG A 9 20.01 5.94 -17.84
C ARG A 9 19.25 6.37 -16.58
N CYS A 10 17.97 6.00 -16.52
CA CYS A 10 17.09 6.25 -15.38
C CYS A 10 16.44 4.94 -14.93
N VAL A 11 16.26 4.78 -13.61
CA VAL A 11 15.47 3.69 -13.02
C VAL A 11 14.26 4.32 -12.34
N LEU A 12 13.06 3.93 -12.77
CA LEU A 12 11.81 4.40 -12.18
C LEU A 12 11.41 3.48 -11.02
N ALA A 13 11.44 4.00 -9.79
CA ALA A 13 11.02 3.30 -8.57
C ALA A 13 9.67 3.85 -8.06
N VAL A 14 8.68 3.90 -8.96
CA VAL A 14 7.33 4.44 -8.69
C VAL A 14 6.26 3.43 -9.11
N HIS A 15 5.00 3.66 -8.74
CA HIS A 15 3.90 2.85 -9.22
C HIS A 15 3.73 2.95 -10.74
N ALA A 16 3.20 1.91 -11.37
CA ALA A 16 3.11 1.82 -12.82
C ALA A 16 2.29 2.96 -13.47
N PRO A 17 1.14 3.41 -12.90
CA PRO A 17 0.43 4.59 -13.41
C PRO A 17 1.26 5.87 -13.34
N ASP A 18 2.08 6.05 -12.29
CA ASP A 18 2.94 7.23 -12.15
C ASP A 18 4.10 7.17 -13.13
N ALA A 19 4.67 5.99 -13.38
CA ALA A 19 5.67 5.81 -14.43
C ALA A 19 5.12 6.20 -15.82
N LEU A 20 3.90 5.79 -16.16
CA LEU A 20 3.24 6.20 -17.41
C LEU A 20 3.07 7.73 -17.49
N ARG A 21 2.69 8.37 -16.38
CA ARG A 21 2.57 9.84 -16.32
C ARG A 21 3.91 10.55 -16.48
N LEU A 22 4.99 9.98 -15.93
CA LEU A 22 6.34 10.52 -16.05
C LEU A 22 6.91 10.35 -17.47
N LEU A 23 6.65 9.22 -18.13
CA LEU A 23 7.06 8.98 -19.53
C LEU A 23 6.31 9.88 -20.52
N GLY A 24 5.08 10.28 -20.18
CA GLY A 24 4.30 11.25 -20.94
C GLY A 24 4.05 10.80 -22.37
N GLU A 25 4.18 11.71 -23.32
CA GLU A 25 3.91 11.45 -24.76
C GLU A 25 4.90 10.49 -25.42
N GLN A 26 6.06 10.24 -24.78
CA GLN A 26 7.10 9.35 -25.31
C GLN A 26 6.85 7.88 -24.97
N VAL A 27 5.81 7.58 -24.19
CA VAL A 27 5.47 6.21 -23.80
C VAL A 27 5.15 5.35 -25.01
N THR A 28 5.75 4.17 -25.08
CA THR A 28 5.52 3.20 -26.14
C THR A 28 4.24 2.40 -25.90
N HIS A 29 3.77 1.72 -26.94
CA HIS A 29 2.64 0.79 -26.84
C HIS A 29 2.93 -0.36 -25.86
N ASP A 30 4.16 -0.91 -25.88
CA ASP A 30 4.52 -2.00 -24.98
C ASP A 30 4.62 -1.56 -23.53
N GLU A 31 5.18 -0.36 -23.26
CA GLU A 31 5.18 0.20 -21.91
C GLU A 31 3.76 0.44 -21.40
N THR A 32 2.87 0.99 -22.24
CA THR A 32 1.45 1.17 -21.89
C THR A 32 0.77 -0.16 -21.58
N ARG A 33 1.00 -1.19 -22.41
CA ARG A 33 0.41 -2.53 -22.22
C ARG A 33 0.89 -3.20 -20.94
N VAL A 34 2.18 -3.09 -20.62
CA VAL A 34 2.78 -3.74 -19.44
C VAL A 34 2.44 -2.97 -18.17
N LEU A 35 2.66 -1.66 -18.14
CA LEU A 35 2.43 -0.83 -16.96
C LEU A 35 0.94 -0.59 -16.69
N GLY A 36 0.11 -0.57 -17.73
CA GLY A 36 -1.35 -0.42 -17.62
C GLY A 36 -2.07 -1.67 -17.11
N ALA A 37 -1.40 -2.82 -17.03
CA ALA A 37 -2.00 -4.07 -16.56
C ALA A 37 -2.10 -4.17 -15.02
N PHE A 38 -1.47 -3.25 -14.28
CA PHE A 38 -1.47 -3.28 -12.83
C PHE A 38 -2.84 -2.92 -12.25
N GLN A 39 -3.33 -3.76 -11.33
CA GLN A 39 -4.52 -3.49 -10.53
C GLN A 39 -4.11 -3.13 -9.10
N TYR A 40 -4.80 -2.15 -8.53
CA TYR A 40 -4.52 -1.64 -7.20
C TYR A 40 -5.76 -1.80 -6.31
N ALA A 41 -5.52 -2.14 -5.05
CA ALA A 41 -6.53 -2.10 -4.00
C ALA A 41 -6.15 -1.00 -3.02
N TYR A 42 -7.13 -0.18 -2.65
CA TYR A 42 -6.96 0.82 -1.61
C TYR A 42 -7.35 0.22 -0.27
N SER A 43 -6.63 0.62 0.77
CA SER A 43 -6.94 0.28 2.16
C SER A 43 -6.66 1.49 3.01
N ASP A 44 -7.56 1.79 3.94
CA ASP A 44 -7.34 2.83 4.93
C ASP A 44 -6.49 2.27 6.07
N LEU A 45 -5.48 3.04 6.49
CA LEU A 45 -4.62 2.68 7.61
C LEU A 45 -4.75 3.73 8.71
N TYR A 46 -4.98 3.24 9.94
CA TYR A 46 -5.13 4.07 11.12
C TYR A 46 -4.10 3.65 12.18
N LEU A 47 -3.34 4.61 12.69
CA LEU A 47 -2.55 4.40 13.90
C LEU A 47 -3.42 4.72 15.12
N HIS A 48 -3.60 3.75 16.01
CA HIS A 48 -4.47 3.88 17.18
C HIS A 48 -3.86 3.21 18.42
N ARG A 49 -4.43 3.52 19.58
CA ARG A 49 -4.26 2.78 20.85
C ARG A 49 -5.59 2.27 21.40
N ASP A 50 -6.64 2.36 20.59
CA ASP A 50 -8.00 1.96 20.94
C ASP A 50 -8.10 0.44 21.03
N THR A 51 -8.40 -0.08 22.23
CA THR A 51 -8.56 -1.50 22.50
C THR A 51 -9.88 -2.06 21.98
N ASP A 52 -10.86 -1.21 21.66
CA ASP A 52 -12.14 -1.65 21.08
C ASP A 52 -11.98 -2.16 19.63
N LEU A 53 -10.86 -1.84 19.00
CA LEU A 53 -10.43 -2.35 17.69
C LEU A 53 -9.62 -3.65 17.75
N MET A 54 -9.55 -4.28 18.93
CA MET A 54 -8.97 -5.61 19.14
C MET A 54 -10.09 -6.66 19.29
N PRO A 55 -9.78 -7.98 19.18
CA PRO A 55 -10.77 -9.02 19.44
C PRO A 55 -11.40 -8.87 20.84
N ARG A 56 -12.72 -9.02 20.95
CA ARG A 56 -13.42 -8.94 22.25
C ARG A 56 -12.92 -9.98 23.25
N ASN A 57 -12.56 -11.17 22.77
CA ASN A 57 -11.91 -12.19 23.60
C ASN A 57 -10.41 -11.87 23.70
N THR A 58 -9.97 -11.41 24.87
CA THR A 58 -8.57 -11.04 25.12
C THR A 58 -7.60 -12.20 24.98
N ALA A 59 -8.06 -13.45 25.18
CA ALA A 59 -7.24 -14.64 24.95
C ALA A 59 -6.92 -14.87 23.46
N ALA A 60 -7.65 -14.23 22.54
CA ALA A 60 -7.40 -14.30 21.11
C ALA A 60 -6.47 -13.17 20.60
N TRP A 61 -6.02 -12.27 21.49
CA TRP A 61 -5.15 -11.17 21.09
C TRP A 61 -3.82 -11.72 20.58
N SER A 62 -3.50 -11.33 19.35
CA SER A 62 -2.31 -11.78 18.64
C SER A 62 -1.58 -10.58 18.05
N ALA A 63 -0.38 -10.80 17.50
CA ALA A 63 0.33 -9.77 16.76
C ALA A 63 -0.54 -9.19 15.63
N TRP A 64 -1.27 -10.06 14.91
CA TRP A 64 -2.15 -9.71 13.79
C TRP A 64 -3.57 -10.22 14.10
N ASN A 65 -4.57 -9.34 14.05
CA ASN A 65 -5.95 -9.69 14.39
C ASN A 65 -6.88 -9.35 13.23
N PHE A 66 -7.49 -10.39 12.64
CA PHE A 66 -8.42 -10.22 11.53
C PHE A 66 -9.84 -10.04 12.06
N LEU A 67 -10.46 -8.93 11.70
CA LEU A 67 -11.83 -8.59 12.09
C LEU A 67 -12.69 -8.55 10.84
N THR A 68 -13.66 -9.45 10.75
CA THR A 68 -14.64 -9.50 9.66
C THR A 68 -15.98 -8.96 10.12
N SER A 69 -16.64 -8.18 9.28
CA SER A 69 -18.05 -7.83 9.45
C SER A 69 -18.94 -8.69 8.53
N SER A 70 -20.24 -8.72 8.82
CA SER A 70 -21.26 -9.38 8.00
C SER A 70 -21.39 -8.80 6.57
N GLU A 71 -20.80 -7.64 6.30
CA GLU A 71 -20.81 -6.99 4.98
C GLU A 71 -19.62 -7.39 4.09
N ASN A 72 -18.95 -8.53 4.38
CA ASN A 72 -17.71 -8.96 3.71
C ASN A 72 -16.57 -7.92 3.76
N LYS A 73 -16.63 -6.96 4.69
CA LYS A 73 -15.51 -6.06 4.98
C LYS A 73 -14.61 -6.70 6.02
N ALA A 74 -13.32 -6.69 5.75
CA ALA A 74 -12.31 -7.16 6.66
C ALA A 74 -11.36 -6.02 7.05
N SER A 75 -11.00 -5.99 8.33
CA SER A 75 -9.99 -5.11 8.88
C SER A 75 -8.90 -5.97 9.52
N LEU A 76 -7.66 -5.50 9.45
CA LEU A 76 -6.52 -6.15 10.07
C LEU A 76 -5.89 -5.18 11.08
N THR A 77 -5.97 -5.55 12.36
CA THR A 77 -5.33 -4.78 13.44
C THR A 77 -3.95 -5.37 13.73
N TYR A 78 -2.91 -4.56 13.55
CA TYR A 78 -1.53 -4.89 13.89
C TYR A 78 -1.20 -4.41 15.30
N TRP A 79 -0.96 -5.33 16.23
CA TRP A 79 -0.49 -5.00 17.56
C TRP A 79 1.03 -4.80 17.57
N LEU A 80 1.44 -3.56 17.32
CA LEU A 80 2.84 -3.20 17.12
C LEU A 80 3.73 -3.51 18.32
N ASN A 81 3.22 -3.47 19.56
CA ASN A 81 4.03 -3.81 20.74
C ASN A 81 4.63 -5.22 20.64
N ILE A 82 3.86 -6.19 20.16
CA ILE A 82 4.36 -7.56 19.94
C ILE A 82 5.27 -7.61 18.72
N ILE A 83 4.86 -6.99 17.61
CA ILE A 83 5.58 -7.09 16.32
C ILE A 83 6.97 -6.46 16.41
N GLN A 84 7.07 -5.31 17.09
CA GLN A 84 8.27 -4.50 17.18
C GLN A 84 9.04 -4.73 18.50
N ASN A 85 8.54 -5.63 19.36
CA ASN A 85 9.11 -5.92 20.69
C ASN A 85 9.32 -4.64 21.53
N LEU A 86 8.25 -3.85 21.65
CA LEU A 86 8.20 -2.58 22.40
C LEU A 86 7.70 -2.76 23.84
#